data_AF-K9WQL6-F1
#
_entry.id   AF-K9WQL6-F1
#
_cell.length_a   1.000
_cell.length_b   1.000
_cell.length_c   1.000
_cell.angle_alpha   90.00
_cell.angle_beta   90.00
_cell.angle_gamma   90.00
#
_symmetry.space_group_name_H-M   'P 1'
#
loop_
_entity.id
_entity.type
_entity.pdbx_description
1 polymer ?
#
loop_
_entity_poly.entity_id
_entity_poly.type
_entity_poly.pdbx_seq_one_letter_code
_entity_poly.pdbx_strand_id
1 'polypeptide(L)'
;MNSFNWTRKHNKFSVQNRLTPTARELWQWLLDEMPEGNHETIDLRDFNKWVKRTRGFPHDRKTVKSAAAQLREKGVLTNAKSYTPYVWKWTLEPIRVLVPPPFRRPQKRTILQPPINSQFRPLKP
;
A
#
# COMPACT_ATOMS: atom_id res chain seq x y z
N MET A 1 -16.03 10.87 12.20
CA MET A 1 -16.05 9.48 11.67
C MET A 1 -14.63 8.98 11.77
N ASN A 2 -14.41 7.92 12.55
CA ASN A 2 -13.07 7.40 12.86
C ASN A 2 -12.63 6.49 11.69
N SER A 3 -11.77 6.98 10.81
CA SER A 3 -11.13 6.16 9.77
C SER A 3 -10.13 5.21 10.44
N PHE A 4 -10.62 4.08 10.97
CA PHE A 4 -9.81 3.08 11.69
C PHE A 4 -8.80 2.38 10.76
N ASN A 5 -8.99 2.43 9.44
CA ASN A 5 -8.12 1.78 8.46
C ASN A 5 -6.85 2.58 8.12
N TRP A 6 -6.82 3.89 8.40
CA TRP A 6 -5.63 4.70 8.11
C TRP A 6 -4.54 4.50 9.17
N THR A 7 -3.43 3.86 8.78
CA THR A 7 -2.33 3.56 9.70
C THR A 7 -1.09 4.46 9.51
N ARG A 8 -0.17 4.44 10.47
CA ARG A 8 1.13 5.15 10.37
C ARG A 8 1.94 4.76 9.12
N LYS A 9 1.76 3.54 8.60
CA LYS A 9 2.41 3.08 7.36
C LYS A 9 1.89 3.85 6.13
N HIS A 10 0.60 4.14 6.08
CA HIS A 10 0.00 4.98 5.03
C HIS A 10 0.59 6.38 5.04
N ASN A 11 0.70 7.00 6.22
CA ASN A 11 1.37 8.29 6.37
C ASN A 11 2.83 8.26 5.89
N LYS A 12 3.59 7.21 6.25
CA LYS A 12 4.98 7.06 5.79
C LYS A 12 5.05 6.93 4.26
N PHE A 13 4.25 6.06 3.66
CA PHE A 13 4.20 5.87 2.20
C PHE A 13 3.83 7.18 1.49
N SER A 14 2.85 7.88 2.04
CA SER A 14 2.36 9.17 1.54
C SER A 14 3.46 10.25 1.50
N VAL A 15 4.24 10.36 2.57
CA VAL A 15 5.38 11.29 2.64
C VAL A 15 6.49 10.87 1.67
N GLN A 16 6.83 9.58 1.65
CA GLN A 16 7.88 9.04 0.79
C GLN A 16 7.57 9.24 -0.71
N ASN A 17 6.31 9.05 -1.11
CA ASN A 17 5.86 9.19 -2.49
C ASN A 17 5.39 10.61 -2.85
N ARG A 18 5.52 11.57 -1.92
CA ARG A 18 5.10 12.96 -2.09
C ARG A 18 3.65 13.09 -2.57
N LEU A 19 2.75 12.29 -1.98
CA LEU A 19 1.33 12.36 -2.30
C LEU A 19 0.77 13.73 -1.91
N THR A 20 0.03 14.34 -2.84
CA THR A 20 -0.67 15.60 -2.59
C THR A 20 -1.70 15.45 -1.47
N PRO A 21 -2.07 16.54 -0.76
CA PRO A 21 -3.10 16.47 0.28
C PRO A 21 -4.40 15.84 -0.21
N THR A 22 -4.86 16.23 -1.41
CA THR A 22 -6.06 15.66 -2.03
C THR A 22 -5.93 14.18 -2.34
N ALA A 23 -4.76 13.70 -2.79
CA ALA A 23 -4.52 12.27 -2.99
C ALA A 23 -4.56 11.47 -1.68
N ARG A 24 -4.09 12.06 -0.57
CA ARG A 24 -4.19 11.44 0.76
C ARG A 24 -5.64 11.33 1.23
N GLU A 25 -6.41 12.41 1.10
CA GLU A 25 -7.84 12.42 1.43
C GLU A 25 -8.61 11.41 0.58
N LEU A 26 -8.32 11.34 -0.72
CA LEU A 26 -8.93 10.36 -1.61
C LEU A 26 -8.60 8.93 -1.15
N TRP A 27 -7.35 8.63 -0.80
CA TRP A 27 -6.99 7.31 -0.31
C TRP A 27 -7.65 6.97 1.03
N GLN A 28 -7.74 7.92 1.95
CA GLN A 28 -8.47 7.75 3.22
C GLN A 28 -9.93 7.41 2.98
N TRP A 29 -10.60 8.17 2.12
CA TRP A 29 -11.99 7.92 1.78
C TRP A 29 -12.16 6.54 1.12
N LEU A 30 -11.27 6.15 0.21
CA LEU A 30 -11.33 4.83 -0.43
C LEU A 30 -11.20 3.67 0.57
N LEU A 31 -10.38 3.82 1.62
CA LEU A 31 -10.25 2.80 2.68
C LEU A 31 -11.50 2.70 3.57
N ASP A 32 -12.33 3.74 3.60
CA ASP A 32 -13.60 3.74 4.31
C ASP A 32 -14.72 3.14 3.42
N GLU A 33 -14.64 3.31 2.10
CA GLU A 33 -15.62 2.75 1.15
C GLU A 33 -15.36 1.27 0.82
N MET A 34 -14.09 0.87 0.64
CA MET A 34 -13.74 -0.51 0.26
C MET A 34 -12.60 -1.08 1.12
N PRO A 35 -12.65 -2.38 1.44
CA PRO A 35 -11.55 -3.04 2.14
C PRO A 35 -10.29 -3.14 1.26
N GLU A 36 -9.12 -3.09 1.90
CA GLU A 36 -7.83 -3.27 1.23
C GLU A 36 -7.77 -4.60 0.45
N GLY A 37 -7.25 -4.57 -0.78
CA GLY A 37 -7.13 -5.73 -1.66
C GLY A 37 -8.41 -6.09 -2.42
N ASN A 38 -9.51 -5.39 -2.18
CA ASN A 38 -10.73 -5.58 -2.94
C ASN A 38 -10.81 -4.64 -4.15
N HIS A 39 -11.73 -4.94 -5.05
CA HIS A 39 -12.03 -4.08 -6.19
C HIS A 39 -13.48 -3.64 -6.17
N GLU A 40 -13.70 -2.35 -6.34
CA GLU A 40 -15.03 -1.75 -6.25
C GLU A 40 -15.21 -0.71 -7.34
N THR A 41 -16.47 -0.41 -7.65
CA THR A 41 -16.82 0.63 -8.62
C THR A 41 -17.03 1.93 -7.86
N ILE A 42 -16.16 2.89 -8.09
CA ILE A 42 -16.10 4.15 -7.36
C ILE A 42 -16.49 5.31 -8.29
N ASP A 43 -17.38 6.18 -7.81
CA ASP A 43 -17.67 7.46 -8.46
C ASP A 43 -16.88 8.59 -7.79
N LEU A 44 -16.05 9.27 -8.57
CA LEU A 44 -15.30 10.45 -8.13
C LEU A 44 -16.20 11.61 -7.68
N ARG A 45 -17.48 11.63 -8.08
CA ARG A 45 -18.46 12.61 -7.61
C ARG A 45 -18.87 12.34 -6.17
N ASP A 46 -18.92 11.09 -5.74
CA ASP A 46 -19.26 10.75 -4.35
C ASP A 46 -18.13 11.12 -3.41
N PHE A 47 -16.87 10.96 -3.84
CA PHE A 47 -15.72 11.56 -3.15
C PHE A 47 -15.91 13.06 -2.94
N ASN A 48 -16.26 13.81 -3.99
CA ASN A 48 -16.45 15.26 -3.89
C ASN A 48 -17.62 15.66 -2.98
N LYS A 49 -18.71 14.86 -2.94
CA LYS A 49 -19.81 15.05 -1.97
C LYS A 49 -19.30 14.80 -0.55
N TRP A 50 -18.51 13.76 -0.33
CA TRP A 50 -17.91 13.46 0.96
C TRP A 50 -16.99 14.60 1.41
N VAL A 51 -16.11 15.11 0.54
CA VAL A 51 -15.22 16.26 0.82
C VAL A 51 -16.04 17.51 1.15
N LYS A 52 -17.11 17.80 0.40
CA LYS A 52 -18.00 18.93 0.71
C LYS A 52 -18.63 18.78 2.08
N ARG A 53 -18.99 17.56 2.50
CA ARG A 53 -19.56 17.28 3.81
C ARG A 53 -18.54 17.43 4.95
N THR A 54 -17.29 16.98 4.75
CA THR A 54 -16.25 17.03 5.80
C THR A 54 -15.53 18.37 5.89
N ARG A 55 -15.19 18.97 4.74
CA ARG A 55 -14.37 20.19 4.64
C ARG A 55 -15.18 21.44 4.28
N GLY A 56 -16.45 21.29 3.90
CA GLY A 56 -17.34 22.38 3.50
C GLY A 56 -17.25 22.78 2.02
N PHE A 57 -16.09 22.59 1.38
CA PHE A 57 -15.86 22.97 -0.01
C PHE A 57 -15.36 21.79 -0.86
N PRO A 58 -16.01 21.47 -2.01
CA PRO A 58 -15.58 20.38 -2.88
C PRO A 58 -14.28 20.73 -3.61
N HIS A 59 -13.51 19.71 -4.00
CA HIS A 59 -12.33 19.92 -4.83
C HIS A 59 -12.73 20.13 -6.30
N ASP A 60 -11.92 20.89 -7.02
CA ASP A 60 -12.04 21.01 -8.48
C ASP A 60 -11.90 19.65 -9.16
N ARG A 61 -12.68 19.44 -10.21
CA ARG A 61 -12.65 18.19 -10.98
C ARG A 61 -11.26 17.83 -11.48
N LYS A 62 -10.47 18.82 -11.89
CA LYS A 62 -9.08 18.63 -12.34
C LYS A 62 -8.20 18.10 -11.21
N THR A 63 -8.34 18.66 -10.01
CA THR A 63 -7.61 18.25 -8.81
C THR A 63 -7.94 16.82 -8.41
N VAL A 64 -9.22 16.45 -8.40
CA VAL A 64 -9.64 15.07 -8.09
C VAL A 64 -9.09 14.07 -9.11
N LYS A 65 -9.16 14.39 -10.40
CA LYS A 65 -8.57 13.54 -11.45
C LYS A 65 -7.06 13.40 -11.31
N SER A 66 -6.35 14.50 -11.00
CA SER A 66 -4.91 14.49 -10.78
C SER A 66 -4.54 13.65 -9.56
N ALA A 67 -5.30 13.76 -8.46
CA ALA A 67 -5.12 12.94 -7.27
C ALA A 67 -5.31 11.44 -7.56
N ALA A 68 -6.37 11.09 -8.29
CA ALA A 68 -6.60 9.71 -8.71
C ALA A 68 -5.49 9.18 -9.63
N ALA A 69 -5.01 10.00 -10.59
CA ALA A 69 -3.89 9.66 -11.44
C ALA A 69 -2.60 9.42 -10.63
N GLN A 70 -2.32 10.28 -9.66
CA GLN A 70 -1.16 10.15 -8.78
C GLN A 70 -1.21 8.84 -7.97
N LEU A 71 -2.36 8.48 -7.42
CA LEU A 71 -2.52 7.21 -6.69
C LEU A 71 -2.30 5.99 -7.60
N ARG A 72 -2.73 6.06 -8.86
CA ARG A 72 -2.49 5.00 -9.85
C ARG A 72 -1.01 4.89 -10.24
N GLU A 73 -0.35 6.02 -10.47
CA GLU A 73 1.09 6.05 -10.79
C GLU A 73 1.95 5.47 -9.65
N LYS A 74 1.52 5.67 -8.40
CA LYS A 74 2.20 5.09 -7.22
C LYS A 74 1.78 3.65 -6.92
N GLY A 75 0.92 3.05 -7.74
CA GLY A 75 0.47 1.67 -7.57
C GLY A 75 -0.50 1.47 -6.41
N VAL A 76 -1.01 2.53 -5.79
CA VAL A 76 -2.04 2.43 -4.73
C VAL A 76 -3.37 1.96 -5.33
N LEU A 77 -3.67 2.43 -6.54
CA LEU A 77 -4.85 2.02 -7.30
C LEU A 77 -4.42 1.26 -8.54
N THR A 78 -4.88 0.02 -8.66
CA THR A 78 -4.64 -0.86 -9.81
C THR A 78 -5.95 -1.15 -10.55
N ASN A 79 -5.87 -1.73 -11.76
CA ASN A 79 -7.02 -2.15 -12.57
C ASN A 79 -8.10 -1.08 -12.81
N ALA A 80 -7.71 0.07 -13.35
CA ALA A 80 -8.62 1.18 -13.64
C ALA A 80 -9.48 0.96 -14.90
N LYS A 81 -10.60 0.24 -14.76
CA LYS A 81 -11.61 0.15 -15.84
C LYS A 81 -12.57 1.34 -15.72
N SER A 82 -12.51 2.24 -16.69
CA SER A 82 -13.43 3.39 -16.77
C SER A 82 -14.76 2.97 -17.39
N TYR A 83 -15.87 3.20 -16.69
CA TYR A 83 -17.22 3.06 -17.25
C TYR A 83 -17.76 4.40 -17.76
N THR A 84 -17.45 5.48 -17.04
CA THR A 84 -17.74 6.86 -17.43
C THR A 84 -16.55 7.75 -17.03
N PRO A 85 -16.49 9.03 -17.45
CA PRO A 85 -15.41 9.92 -17.05
C PRO A 85 -15.23 10.14 -15.53
N TYR A 86 -16.18 9.68 -14.72
CA TYR A 86 -16.22 9.84 -13.26
C TYR A 86 -16.33 8.51 -12.51
N VAL A 87 -16.85 7.47 -13.15
CA VAL A 87 -17.08 6.16 -12.55
C VAL A 87 -16.01 5.19 -13.04
N TRP A 88 -15.24 4.67 -12.08
CA TRP A 88 -14.10 3.81 -12.33
C TRP A 88 -14.21 2.57 -11.46
N LYS A 89 -13.96 1.40 -12.05
CA LYS A 89 -13.60 0.22 -11.28
C LYS A 89 -12.14 0.36 -10.87
N TRP A 90 -11.86 0.34 -9.58
CA TRP A 90 -10.50 0.35 -9.05
C TRP A 90 -10.28 -0.82 -8.11
N THR A 91 -9.05 -1.31 -8.09
CA THR A 91 -8.55 -2.21 -7.06
C THR A 91 -7.68 -1.40 -6.10
N LEU A 92 -7.98 -1.46 -4.81
CA LEU A 92 -7.20 -0.77 -3.79
C LEU A 92 -6.10 -1.71 -3.28
N GLU A 93 -4.84 -1.39 -3.56
CA GLU A 93 -3.74 -2.25 -3.12
C GLU A 93 -3.53 -2.15 -1.61
N PRO A 94 -3.35 -3.30 -0.91
CA PRO A 94 -3.13 -3.29 0.53
C PRO A 94 -1.77 -2.66 0.87
N ILE A 95 -1.70 -1.95 2.00
CA ILE A 95 -0.46 -1.28 2.42
C ILE A 95 0.75 -2.21 2.57
N ARG A 96 0.51 -3.52 2.77
CA ARG A 96 1.56 -4.55 2.85
C ARG A 96 2.28 -4.78 1.51
N VAL A 97 1.58 -4.59 0.39
CA VAL A 97 2.14 -4.69 -0.96
C VAL A 97 2.90 -3.40 -1.30
N LEU A 98 2.32 -2.25 -0.94
CA LEU A 98 2.92 -0.93 -1.17
C LEU A 98 4.20 -0.69 -0.36
N VAL A 99 4.25 -1.20 0.87
CA VAL A 99 5.42 -1.12 1.76
C VAL A 99 5.80 -2.55 2.13
N PRO A 100 6.58 -3.25 1.29
CA PRO A 100 7.03 -4.58 1.62
C PRO A 100 7.86 -4.53 2.91
N PRO A 101 7.73 -5.52 3.81
CA PRO A 101 8.59 -5.60 4.98
C PRO A 101 10.06 -5.65 4.53
N PRO A 102 10.97 -4.98 5.27
CA PRO A 102 12.39 -5.03 4.92
C PRO A 102 12.81 -6.50 4.85
N PHE A 103 13.39 -6.88 3.72
CA PHE A 103 13.82 -8.24 3.44
C PHE A 103 14.69 -8.73 4.60
N ARG A 104 14.19 -9.66 5.41
CA ARG A 104 14.99 -10.26 6.47
C ARG A 104 16.03 -11.13 5.77
N ARG A 105 17.31 -10.74 5.86
CA ARG A 105 18.42 -11.57 5.37
C ARG A 105 18.28 -12.95 6.01
N PRO A 106 18.34 -14.06 5.23
CA PRO A 106 18.33 -15.39 5.83
C PRO A 106 19.51 -15.47 6.80
N GLN A 107 19.24 -15.78 8.08
CA GLN A 107 20.28 -16.05 9.06
C GLN A 107 21.08 -17.25 8.53
N LYS A 108 22.38 -17.05 8.27
CA LYS A 108 23.31 -18.16 8.02
C LYS A 108 23.19 -19.12 9.20
N ARG A 109 22.66 -20.33 8.96
CA ARG A 109 22.81 -21.44 9.90
C ARG A 109 24.31 -21.69 10.03
N THR A 110 24.88 -21.34 11.18
CA THR A 110 26.24 -21.76 11.54
C THR A 110 26.24 -23.28 11.59
N ILE A 111 26.85 -23.92 10.58
CA ILE A 111 27.09 -25.36 10.59
C ILE A 111 28.13 -25.61 11.68
N LEU A 112 27.68 -26.09 12.84
CA LEU A 112 28.57 -26.61 13.88
C LEU A 112 29.12 -27.94 13.34
N GLN A 113 30.38 -27.94 12.87
CA GLN A 113 31.08 -29.18 12.54
C GLN A 113 31.33 -29.96 13.83
N PRO A 114 31.07 -31.28 13.89
CA PRO A 114 31.45 -32.08 15.04
C PRO A 114 32.99 -32.25 15.07
N PRO A 115 33.62 -32.29 16.26
CA PRO A 115 35.06 -32.48 16.37
C PRO A 115 35.44 -33.88 15.88
N ILE A 116 36.35 -33.93 14.91
CA ILE A 116 36.98 -35.16 14.42
C ILE A 116 37.93 -35.64 15.52
N ASN A 117 37.50 -36.63 16.31
CA ASN A 117 38.39 -37.35 17.22
C ASN A 117 39.34 -38.23 16.39
N SER A 118 40.59 -37.79 16.25
CA SER A 118 41.69 -38.60 15.71
C SER A 118 42.13 -39.61 16.76
N GLN A 119 41.61 -40.84 16.68
CA GLN A 119 42.25 -42.02 17.26
C GLN A 119 42.60 -42.99 16.14
N PHE A 120 43.83 -42.94 15.64
CA PHE A 120 44.46 -44.13 15.05
C PHE A 120 45.93 -44.20 15.46
N ARG A 121 46.17 -45.21 16.30
CA ARG A 121 47.45 -45.70 16.81
C ARG A 121 48.20 -46.37 15.64
N PRO A 122 49.49 -46.09 15.38
CA PRO A 122 50.25 -46.87 14.41
C PRO A 122 50.65 -48.22 15.01
N LEU A 123 50.18 -49.31 14.40
CA LEU A 123 50.82 -50.61 14.45
C LEU A 123 51.77 -50.69 13.25
N LYS A 124 53.05 -50.98 13.48
CA LYS A 124 53.92 -51.49 12.42
C LYS A 124 54.82 -52.60 12.98
N PRO A 125 54.98 -53.72 12.26
CA PRO A 125 55.75 -54.90 12.67
C PRO A 125 57.25 -54.65 12.76
#